data_AF-A0A4P6FLG2-F1
#
_entry.id   AF-A0A4P6FLG2-F1
#
_cell.length_a   1.000
_cell.length_b   1.000
_cell.length_c   1.000
_cell.angle_alpha   90.00
_cell.angle_beta   90.00
_cell.angle_gamma   90.00
#
_symmetry.space_group_name_H-M   'P 1'
#
loop_
_entity.id
_entity.type
_entity.pdbx_description
1 polymer ?
#
loop_
_entity_poly.entity_id
_entity_poly.type
_entity_poly.pdbx_seq_one_letter_code
_entity_poly.pdbx_strand_id
1 'polypeptide(L)' 'MAPPPKKSFPLRIEPALWDALERTAGAEFRSVNAQIECLLREALQRRGVRIAPPEARRRGRPPRQESGESEE' A
#
# COMPACT_ATOMS: atom_id res chain seq x y z
N MET A 1 -8.56 17.68 -4.58
CA MET A 1 -8.97 16.43 -3.92
C MET A 1 -7.70 15.68 -3.51
N ALA A 2 -7.54 15.36 -2.23
CA ALA A 2 -6.53 14.38 -1.81
C ALA A 2 -6.91 13.01 -2.41
N PRO A 3 -5.95 12.15 -2.79
CA PRO A 3 -6.27 10.81 -3.23
C PRO A 3 -7.06 10.09 -2.12
N PRO A 4 -8.04 9.23 -2.48
CA PRO A 4 -8.82 8.51 -1.49
C PRO A 4 -7.87 7.73 -0.56
N PRO A 5 -8.15 7.71 0.75
CA PRO A 5 -7.28 7.06 1.71
C PRO A 5 -7.14 5.57 1.38
N LYS A 6 -5.91 5.05 1.48
CA LYS A 6 -5.68 3.61 1.34
C LYS A 6 -6.46 2.89 2.44
N LYS A 7 -7.20 1.85 2.07
CA LYS A 7 -7.94 1.02 3.03
C LYS A 7 -6.95 0.18 3.84
N SER A 8 -6.95 0.35 5.17
CA SER A 8 -6.24 -0.56 6.08
C SER A 8 -7.05 -1.84 6.22
N PHE A 9 -6.39 -2.99 6.08
CA PHE A 9 -7.03 -4.30 6.16
C PHE A 9 -6.15 -5.26 6.97
N PRO A 10 -6.65 -5.88 8.05
CA PRO A 10 -5.90 -6.89 8.79
C PRO A 10 -5.79 -8.16 7.94
N LEU A 11 -4.56 -8.53 7.57
CA LEU A 11 -4.28 -9.72 6.79
C LEU A 11 -3.58 -10.75 7.67
N ARG A 12 -4.12 -11.98 7.71
CA ARG A 12 -3.45 -13.12 8.35
C ARG A 12 -2.50 -13.74 7.32
N ILE A 13 -1.21 -13.74 7.63
CA ILE A 13 -0.14 -14.22 6.73
C ILE A 13 0.66 -15.27 7.50
N GLU A 14 1.06 -16.32 6.80
CA GLU A 14 1.96 -17.34 7.34
C GLU A 14 3.40 -16.77 7.45
N PRO A 15 4.15 -17.05 8.54
CA PRO A 15 5.47 -16.47 8.76
C PRO A 15 6.48 -16.64 7.62
N ALA A 16 6.61 -17.84 7.04
CA ALA A 16 7.58 -18.05 5.95
C ALA A 16 7.22 -17.27 4.67
N LEU A 17 5.92 -17.07 4.41
CA LEU A 17 5.45 -16.17 3.35
C LEU A 17 5.82 -14.71 3.66
N TRP A 18 5.68 -14.27 4.91
CA TRP A 18 6.09 -12.92 5.31
C TRP A 18 7.58 -12.69 5.07
N ASP A 19 8.43 -13.63 5.46
CA ASP A 19 9.87 -13.55 5.24
C ASP A 19 10.23 -13.44 3.75
N ALA A 20 9.51 -14.16 2.89
CA ALA A 20 9.70 -14.08 1.44
C ALA A 20 9.31 -12.69 0.89
N LEU A 21 8.20 -12.12 1.38
CA LEU A 21 7.77 -10.78 1.02
C LEU A 21 8.79 -9.71 1.47
N GLU A 22 9.34 -9.84 2.68
CA GLU A 22 10.38 -8.92 3.18
C GLU A 22 11.64 -8.95 2.32
N ARG A 23 12.17 -10.15 2.01
CA ARG A 23 13.37 -10.29 1.18
C ARG A 23 13.17 -9.70 -0.22
N THR A 24 12.04 -9.99 -0.85
CA THR A 24 11.74 -9.50 -2.21
C THR A 24 11.48 -7.99 -2.23
N ALA A 25 10.77 -7.45 -1.23
CA ALA A 25 10.57 -6.02 -1.09
C ALA A 25 11.91 -5.27 -0.93
N GLY A 26 12.82 -5.82 -0.11
CA GLY A 26 14.16 -5.27 0.09
C GLY A 26 15.00 -5.25 -1.19
N ALA A 27 14.97 -6.34 -1.97
CA ALA A 27 15.67 -6.42 -3.26
C ALA A 27 15.16 -5.40 -4.29
N GLU A 28 13.88 -5.02 -4.21
CA GLU A 28 13.24 -4.08 -5.14
C GLU A 28 13.17 -2.63 -4.61
N PHE A 29 13.82 -2.34 -3.47
CA PHE A 29 13.82 -1.03 -2.81
C PHE A 29 12.40 -0.50 -2.52
N ARG A 30 11.50 -1.40 -2.10
CA ARG A 30 10.11 -1.10 -1.76
C ARG A 30 9.82 -1.42 -0.30
N SER A 31 8.76 -0.81 0.25
CA SER A 31 8.20 -1.30 1.50
C SER A 31 7.42 -2.58 1.27
N VAL A 32 7.29 -3.41 2.31
CA VAL A 32 6.53 -4.68 2.23
C VAL A 32 5.08 -4.45 1.78
N ASN A 33 4.43 -3.39 2.28
CA ASN A 33 3.07 -3.03 1.84
C ASN A 33 3.00 -2.65 0.36
N ALA A 34 4.01 -1.97 -0.17
CA ALA A 34 4.08 -1.66 -1.61
C ALA A 34 4.30 -2.93 -2.43
N GLN A 35 5.12 -3.86 -1.94
CA GLN A 35 5.35 -5.16 -2.58
C GLN A 35 4.08 -6.00 -2.64
N ILE A 36 3.34 -6.10 -1.52
CA ILE A 36 2.05 -6.78 -1.46
C ILE A 36 1.08 -6.17 -2.47
N GLU A 37 0.99 -4.84 -2.56
CA GLU A 37 0.15 -4.17 -3.54
C GLU A 37 0.53 -4.56 -4.98
N CYS A 38 1.82 -4.49 -5.35
CA CYS A 38 2.30 -4.90 -6.67
C CYS A 38 1.92 -6.34 -7.03
N LEU A 39 2.21 -7.29 -6.13
CA LEU A 39 1.91 -8.71 -6.35
C LEU A 39 0.40 -8.98 -6.50
N LEU A 40 -0.44 -8.30 -5.71
CA LEU A 40 -1.90 -8.41 -5.84
C LEU A 40 -2.40 -7.86 -7.18
N ARG A 41 -1.86 -6.74 -7.65
CA ARG A 41 -2.20 -6.16 -8.96
C ARG A 41 -1.83 -7.11 -10.09
N GLU A 42 -0.62 -7.68 -10.05
CA GLU A 42 -0.18 -8.67 -11.03
C GLU A 42 -1.04 -9.93 -11.02
N ALA A 43 -1.37 -10.45 -9.83
CA ALA A 43 -2.22 -11.63 -9.69
C ALA A 43 -3.63 -11.41 -10.25
N LEU A 44 -4.21 -10.23 -10.02
CA LEU A 44 -5.51 -9.85 -10.59
C LEU A 44 -5.43 -9.72 -12.12
N GLN A 45 -4.38 -9.07 -12.64
CA GLN A 45 -4.17 -8.94 -14.08
C GLN A 45 -4.02 -10.30 -14.77
N ARG A 46 -3.25 -11.23 -14.17
CA ARG A 46 -3.11 -12.61 -14.67
C ARG A 46 -4.45 -13.36 -14.70
N ARG A 47 -5.39 -12.99 -13.83
CA ARG A 47 -6.77 -13.53 -13.81
C ARG A 47 -7.72 -12.77 -14.73
N GLY A 48 -7.24 -11.80 -15.52
CA GLY A 48 -8.05 -10.98 -16.41
C GLY A 48 -8.82 -9.85 -15.73
N VAL A 49 -8.60 -9.61 -14.42
CA VAL A 49 -9.25 -8.53 -13.68
C VAL A 49 -8.45 -7.24 -13.86
N ARG A 50 -9.04 -6.27 -14.57
CA ARG A 50 -8.43 -4.94 -14.77
C ARG A 50 -8.79 -4.00 -13.63
N ILE A 51 -7.78 -3.30 -13.13
CA ILE A 51 -7.90 -2.27 -12.10
C ILE A 51 -7.48 -0.92 -12.69
N ALA A 52 -8.13 0.15 -12.25
CA ALA A 52 -7.74 1.49 -12.66
C ALA A 52 -6.29 1.80 -12.25
N PRO A 53 -5.56 2.60 -13.04
CA PRO A 53 -4.23 3.06 -12.67
C PRO A 53 -4.30 3.83 -11.34
N PRO A 54 -3.26 3.71 -10.48
CA PRO A 54 -3.23 4.44 -9.22
C PRO A 54 -3.28 5.95 -9.50
N GLU A 55 -4.06 6.69 -8.71
CA GLU A 55 -4.01 8.15 -8.75
C GLU A 55 -2.60 8.61 -8.40
N ALA A 56 -2.01 9.43 -9.27
CA ALA A 56 -0.68 9.95 -9.06
C ALA A 56 -0.65 10.78 -7.77
N ARG A 57 0.19 10.37 -6.81
CA ARG A 57 0.42 11.17 -5.61
C ARG A 57 1.02 12.50 -6.05
N ARG A 58 0.34 13.61 -5.72
CA ARG A 58 0.85 14.95 -5.99
C ARG A 58 2.22 15.09 -5.32
N ARG A 59 3.23 15.55 -6.08
CA ARG A 59 4.56 15.83 -5.53
C ARG A 59 4.44 16.93 -4.48
N GLY A 60 5.09 16.76 -3.34
CA GLY A 60 5.09 17.73 -2.24
C GLY A 60 4.82 17.08 -0.89
N ARG A 61 5.13 17.81 0.19
CA ARG A 61 4.79 17.43 1.56
C ARG A 61 3.26 17.54 1.73
N PRO A 62 2.56 16.51 2.21
CA PRO A 62 1.15 16.65 2.55
C PRO A 62 0.99 17.77 3.61
N PRO A 63 -0.06 18.61 3.53
CA PRO A 63 -0.28 19.65 4.52
C PRO A 63 -0.37 19.04 5.91
N ARG A 64 0.23 19.70 6.91
CA ARG A 64 0.16 19.27 8.30
C ARG A 64 -1.31 19.31 8.72
N GLN A 65 -1.88 18.16 9.06
CA GLN A 65 -3.19 18.15 9.71
C GLN A 65 -2.98 18.64 11.15
N GLU A 66 -3.54 19.79 11.48
CA GLU A 66 -3.69 20.23 12.86
C GLU A 66 -4.70 19.27 13.50
N SER A 67 -4.18 18.27 14.21
CA SER A 67 -4.97 17.48 15.15
C SER A 67 -5.44 18.44 16.24
N GLY A 68 -6.68 18.92 16.08
CA GLY A 68 -7.35 19.73 17.09
C GLY A 68 -7.44 18.96 18.39
N GLU A 69 -6.97 19.62 19.45
CA GLU A 69 -7.38 19.33 20.82
C GLU A 69 -8.90 19.19 20.88
N SER A 70 -9.35 18.11 21.50
CA SER A 70 -10.63 18.08 22.21
C SER A 70 -10.33 17.33 23.49
N GLU A 71 -10.15 18.13 24.54
CA GLU A 71 -10.21 17.76 25.94
C GLU A 71 -11.45 16.89 26.20
N GLU A 72 -11.29 15.72 26.82
CA GLU A 72 -11.80 15.35 28.17
C GLU A 72 -11.31 13.94 28.55
#